data_AF-A0AAJ4UWK0-F1
#
_entry.id   AF-A0AAJ4UWK0-F1
#
_cell.length_a   1.000
_cell.length_b   1.000
_cell.length_c   1.000
_cell.angle_alpha   90.00
_cell.angle_beta   90.00
_cell.angle_gamma   90.00
#
_symmetry.space_group_name_H-M   'P 1'
#
loop_
_entity.id
_entity.type
_entity.pdbx_description
1 polymer ?
#
loop_
_entity_poly.entity_id
_entity_poly.type
_entity_poly.pdbx_seq_one_letter_code
_entity_poly.pdbx_strand_id
1 'polypeptide(L)'
;MHGNHDETTELTTEQRRELRAGGTAVAARTRELLPREFVIGTELVDSHDGVQAAVAVQPPNGTVVSAGFQLSELDEDGDTDDIARQIAAGAALEAMSNPTRHQPAGR
;
A
#
# COMPACT_ATOMS: atom_id res chain seq x y z
N MET A 1 22.37 -13.54 -33.56
CA MET A 1 21.35 -12.55 -33.12
C MET A 1 20.15 -13.34 -32.61
N HIS A 2 20.04 -13.51 -31.29
CA HIS A 2 18.79 -13.90 -30.63
C HIS A 2 18.51 -12.78 -29.62
N GLY A 3 17.37 -12.13 -29.79
CA GLY A 3 17.04 -10.84 -29.19
C GLY A 3 16.37 -10.93 -27.83
N ASN A 4 16.41 -9.77 -27.18
CA ASN A 4 15.73 -9.34 -25.95
C ASN A 4 16.04 -10.13 -24.68
N HIS A 5 17.19 -9.76 -24.10
CA HIS A 5 17.27 -9.55 -22.66
C HIS A 5 16.26 -8.44 -22.31
N ASP A 6 15.07 -8.85 -21.93
CA ASP A 6 14.13 -8.00 -21.21
C ASP A 6 14.71 -7.86 -19.79
N GLU A 7 15.65 -6.93 -19.62
CA GLU A 7 16.13 -6.48 -18.30
C GLU A 7 15.06 -5.63 -17.58
N THR A 8 13.78 -5.97 -17.77
CA THR A 8 12.63 -5.30 -17.16
C THR A 8 12.32 -5.96 -15.83
N THR A 9 13.23 -5.82 -14.85
CA THR A 9 12.91 -5.98 -13.41
C THR A 9 11.89 -7.08 -13.06
N GLU A 10 12.00 -8.25 -13.68
CA GLU A 10 11.04 -9.34 -13.50
C GLU A 10 11.34 -10.00 -12.15
N LEU A 11 10.63 -9.57 -11.10
CA LEU A 11 10.69 -10.28 -9.81
C LEU A 11 10.39 -11.76 -10.06
N THR A 12 11.29 -12.62 -9.57
CA THR A 12 11.08 -14.07 -9.64
C THR A 12 9.79 -14.44 -8.91
N THR A 13 9.23 -15.61 -9.21
CA THR A 13 7.98 -16.06 -8.55
C THR A 13 8.10 -16.09 -7.03
N GLU A 14 9.29 -16.37 -6.50
CA GLU A 14 9.61 -16.33 -5.07
C GLU A 14 9.57 -14.89 -4.54
N GLN A 15 10.29 -13.97 -5.17
CA GLN A 15 10.29 -12.55 -4.82
C GLN A 15 8.88 -11.93 -4.86
N ARG A 16 8.06 -12.28 -5.86
CA ARG A 16 6.64 -11.87 -5.93
C ARG A 16 5.82 -12.41 -4.76
N ARG A 17 6.10 -13.66 -4.34
CA ARG A 17 5.43 -14.27 -3.19
C ARG A 17 5.84 -13.58 -1.89
N GLU A 18 7.12 -13.28 -1.72
CA GLU A 18 7.66 -12.56 -0.56
C GLU A 18 7.08 -11.15 -0.47
N LEU A 19 7.07 -10.41 -1.58
CA LEU A 19 6.49 -9.08 -1.67
C LEU A 19 5.00 -9.07 -1.34
N ARG A 20 4.24 -10.07 -1.84
CA ARG A 20 2.83 -10.25 -1.49
C ARG A 20 2.63 -10.58 0.00
N ALA A 21 3.51 -11.41 0.56
CA ALA A 21 3.47 -11.75 1.98
C ALA A 21 3.78 -10.54 2.85
N GLY A 22 4.77 -9.72 2.47
CA GLY A 22 5.10 -8.44 3.10
C GLY A 22 3.93 -7.46 3.00
N GLY A 23 3.34 -7.28 1.81
CA GLY A 23 2.06 -6.58 1.59
C GLY A 23 0.99 -6.97 2.59
N THR A 24 0.74 -8.28 2.72
CA THR A 24 -0.25 -8.84 3.62
C THR A 24 0.10 -8.58 5.09
N ALA A 25 1.37 -8.69 5.46
CA ALA A 25 1.85 -8.41 6.81
C ALA A 25 1.68 -6.93 7.17
N VAL A 26 2.08 -6.01 6.30
CA VAL A 26 1.86 -4.56 6.46
C VAL A 26 0.37 -4.29 6.65
N ALA A 27 -0.48 -4.79 5.76
CA ALA A 27 -1.93 -4.60 5.86
C ALA A 27 -2.51 -5.14 7.17
N ALA A 28 -2.05 -6.30 7.64
CA ALA A 28 -2.46 -6.85 8.92
C ALA A 28 -2.04 -5.94 10.07
N ARG A 29 -0.79 -5.45 10.09
CA ARG A 29 -0.31 -4.51 11.12
C ARG A 29 -1.07 -3.19 11.10
N THR A 30 -1.28 -2.60 9.94
CA THR A 30 -2.09 -1.39 9.76
C THR A 30 -3.51 -1.58 10.31
N ARG A 31 -4.10 -2.77 10.13
CA ARG A 31 -5.42 -3.11 10.68
C ARG A 31 -5.43 -3.23 12.19
N GLU A 32 -4.32 -3.64 12.81
CA GLU A 32 -4.20 -3.67 14.28
C GLU A 32 -4.09 -2.27 14.87
N LEU A 33 -3.51 -1.33 14.12
CA LEU A 33 -3.36 0.08 14.52
C LEU A 33 -4.64 0.90 14.34
N LEU A 34 -5.55 0.48 13.46
CA LEU A 34 -6.75 1.21 13.08
C LEU A 34 -8.04 0.51 13.53
N PRO A 35 -9.14 1.26 13.73
CA PRO A 35 -10.45 0.68 13.96
C PRO A 35 -10.90 -0.24 12.81
N ARG A 36 -11.70 -1.27 13.13
CA ARG A 36 -12.27 -2.24 12.17
C ARG A 36 -13.14 -1.63 11.06
N GLU A 37 -13.47 -0.35 11.15
CA GLU A 37 -14.22 0.40 10.14
C GLU A 37 -13.35 0.76 8.92
N PHE A 38 -12.03 0.72 9.07
CA PHE A 38 -11.09 0.92 7.96
C PHE A 38 -10.96 -0.38 7.16
N VAL A 39 -11.20 -0.29 5.86
CA VAL A 39 -11.03 -1.42 4.94
C VAL A 39 -9.61 -1.35 4.38
N ILE A 40 -8.87 -2.45 4.49
CA ILE A 40 -7.46 -2.52 4.08
C ILE A 40 -7.32 -3.64 3.05
N GLY A 41 -6.66 -3.36 1.94
CA GLY A 41 -6.40 -4.27 0.84
C GLY A 41 -4.96 -4.20 0.38
N THR A 42 -4.51 -5.26 -0.30
CA THR A 42 -3.15 -5.39 -0.82
C THR A 42 -3.22 -5.88 -2.26
N GLU A 43 -2.53 -5.21 -3.17
CA GLU A 43 -2.48 -5.55 -4.59
C GLU A 43 -1.02 -5.52 -5.04
N LEU A 44 -0.61 -6.42 -5.94
CA LEU A 44 0.68 -6.29 -6.61
C LEU A 44 0.49 -5.43 -7.87
N VAL A 45 1.29 -4.37 -7.99
CA VAL A 45 1.21 -3.44 -9.11
C VAL A 45 2.49 -3.54 -9.91
N ASP A 46 2.34 -3.76 -11.21
CA ASP A 46 3.43 -3.70 -12.16
C ASP A 46 3.68 -2.23 -12.50
N SER A 47 4.89 -1.73 -12.22
CA SER A 47 5.28 -0.34 -12.43
C SER A 47 6.53 -0.26 -13.28
N HIS A 48 6.84 0.93 -13.81
CA HIS A 48 8.00 1.13 -14.68
C HIS A 48 9.34 0.77 -14.01
N ASP A 49 9.41 0.84 -12.68
CA ASP A 49 10.58 0.46 -11.87
C ASP A 49 10.60 -1.04 -11.51
N GLY A 50 9.53 -1.78 -11.81
CA GLY A 50 9.35 -3.18 -11.46
C GLY A 50 8.06 -3.45 -10.69
N VAL A 51 7.95 -4.68 -10.20
CA VAL A 51 6.79 -5.15 -9.44
C VAL A 51 6.87 -4.64 -8.00
N GLN A 52 5.83 -3.95 -7.55
CA GLN A 52 5.72 -3.42 -6.18
C GLN A 52 4.42 -3.89 -5.50
N ALA A 53 4.43 -3.98 -4.18
CA ALA A 53 3.21 -4.19 -3.40
C ALA A 53 2.58 -2.84 -3.11
N ALA A 54 1.29 -2.70 -3.39
CA ALA A 54 0.48 -1.56 -3.01
C ALA A 54 -0.48 -1.97 -1.90
N VAL A 55 -0.46 -1.22 -0.80
CA VAL A 55 -1.42 -1.34 0.30
C VAL A 55 -2.39 -0.19 0.22
N ALA A 56 -3.67 -0.51 0.04
CA ALA A 56 -4.76 0.44 -0.04
C ALA A 56 -5.57 0.43 1.27
N VAL A 57 -5.80 1.60 1.85
CA VAL A 57 -6.60 1.79 3.07
C VAL A 57 -7.74 2.74 2.76
N GLN A 58 -8.96 2.24 2.88
CA GLN A 58 -10.20 3.00 2.73
C GLN A 58 -10.77 3.33 4.12
N PRO A 59 -10.65 4.60 4.57
CA PRO A 59 -11.37 5.08 5.75
C PRO A 59 -12.88 5.16 5.50
N PRO A 60 -13.74 4.97 6.51
CA PRO A 60 -15.20 5.01 6.36
C PRO A 60 -15.75 6.40 5.96
N ASN A 61 -15.02 7.47 6.26
CA ASN A 61 -15.43 8.85 6.01
C ASN A 61 -14.46 9.62 5.07
N GLY A 62 -13.69 8.92 4.23
CA GLY A 62 -12.66 9.55 3.40
C GLY A 62 -12.38 8.87 2.07
N THR A 63 -11.28 9.27 1.44
CA THR A 63 -10.79 8.69 0.17
C THR A 63 -9.81 7.56 0.46
N VAL A 64 -9.70 6.60 -0.46
CA VAL A 64 -8.66 5.55 -0.40
C VAL A 64 -7.27 6.18 -0.35
N VAL A 65 -6.47 5.78 0.63
CA VAL A 65 -5.04 6.08 0.74
C VAL A 65 -4.28 4.84 0.32
N SER A 66 -3.44 4.95 -0.70
CA SER A 66 -2.61 3.85 -1.17
C SER A 66 -1.14 4.19 -1.01
N ALA A 67 -0.35 3.24 -0.50
CA ALA A 67 1.10 3.32 -0.46
C ALA A 67 1.70 2.11 -1.17
N GLY A 68 2.64 2.36 -2.08
CA GLY A 68 3.43 1.34 -2.75
C GLY A 68 4.80 1.18 -2.09
N PHE A 69 5.31 -0.04 -2.05
CA PHE A 69 6.67 -0.37 -1.63
C PHE A 69 7.19 -1.59 -2.40
N GLN A 70 8.50 -1.64 -2.57
CA GLN A 70 9.19 -2.70 -3.30
C GLN A 70 9.75 -3.76 -2.37
N LEU A 71 10.20 -4.88 -2.94
CA LEU A 71 10.79 -5.97 -2.16
C LEU A 71 12.08 -5.53 -1.45
N SER A 72 12.86 -4.65 -2.09
CA SER A 72 14.07 -4.06 -1.52
C SER A 72 13.82 -3.35 -0.19
N GLU A 73 12.63 -2.74 -0.03
CA GLU A 73 12.19 -2.04 1.18
C GLU A 73 11.70 -3.02 2.27
N LEU A 74 11.43 -4.29 1.93
CA LEU A 74 11.02 -5.32 2.89
C LEU A 74 12.20 -6.13 3.45
N ASP A 75 13.30 -6.20 2.70
CA ASP A 75 14.52 -6.92 3.08
C ASP A 75 15.28 -6.21 4.22
N GLU A 76 14.94 -4.95 4.51
CA GLU A 76 15.44 -4.22 5.67
C GLU A 76 14.60 -4.64 6.91
N ASP A 77 15.22 -5.42 7.81
CA ASP A 77 14.63 -6.00 9.03
C ASP A 77 13.99 -4.93 9.95
N GLY A 78 12.77 -4.49 9.65
CA GLY A 78 12.04 -3.51 10.46
C GLY A 78 10.93 -2.75 9.73
N ASP A 79 10.96 -2.72 8.40
CA ASP A 79 10.13 -1.78 7.62
C ASP A 79 8.64 -2.10 7.61
N THR A 80 8.23 -3.36 7.80
CA THR A 80 6.80 -3.72 7.75
C THR A 80 5.96 -2.95 8.78
N ASP A 81 6.49 -2.76 10.00
CA ASP A 81 5.79 -2.03 11.06
C ASP A 81 5.85 -0.51 10.85
N ASP A 82 6.98 0.01 10.35
CA ASP A 82 7.14 1.44 10.08
C ASP A 82 6.27 1.89 8.90
N ILE A 83 6.29 1.13 7.79
CA ILE A 83 5.40 1.29 6.65
C ILE A 83 3.94 1.22 7.11
N ALA A 84 3.58 0.25 7.95
CA ALA A 84 2.22 0.13 8.48
C ALA A 84 1.80 1.38 9.28
N ARG A 85 2.69 1.92 10.11
CA ARG A 85 2.43 3.16 10.85
C ARG A 85 2.31 4.37 9.93
N GLN A 86 3.17 4.49 8.92
CA GLN A 86 3.10 5.58 7.94
C GLN A 86 1.76 5.58 7.20
N ILE A 87 1.34 4.40 6.73
CA ILE A 87 0.05 4.21 6.07
C ILE A 87 -1.10 4.52 7.03
N ALA A 88 -1.04 4.00 8.26
CA ALA A 88 -2.06 4.24 9.27
C ALA A 88 -2.21 5.73 9.61
N ALA A 89 -1.08 6.43 9.75
CA ALA A 89 -1.04 7.86 9.99
C ALA A 89 -1.64 8.65 8.82
N GLY A 90 -1.31 8.30 7.58
CA GLY A 90 -1.90 8.91 6.38
C GLY A 90 -3.41 8.68 6.30
N ALA A 91 -3.87 7.45 6.51
CA ALA A 91 -5.30 7.13 6.51
C ALA A 91 -6.07 7.83 7.65
N ALA A 92 -5.47 7.94 8.84
CA ALA A 92 -6.05 8.68 9.95
C ALA A 92 -6.13 10.18 9.66
N LEU A 93 -5.07 10.78 9.09
CA LEU A 93 -5.06 12.18 8.66
C LEU A 93 -6.13 12.45 7.61
N GLU A 94 -6.33 11.57 6.65
CA GLU A 94 -7.39 11.72 5.63
C GLU A 94 -8.79 11.61 6.24
N ALA A 95 -9.01 10.67 7.16
CA ALA A 95 -10.27 10.57 7.90
C ALA A 95 -10.57 11.84 8.73
N MET A 96 -9.52 12.49 9.26
CA MET A 96 -9.64 13.75 10.01
C MET A 96 -9.75 15.00 9.12
N SER A 97 -9.10 15.00 7.95
CA SER A 97 -9.05 16.13 7.01
C SER A 97 -10.25 16.17 6.06
N ASN A 98 -10.98 15.05 5.96
CA ASN A 98 -12.26 14.97 5.26
C ASN A 98 -13.46 14.89 6.24
N PRO A 99 -13.62 15.81 7.22
CA PRO A 99 -14.85 15.87 8.00
C PRO A 99 -15.90 16.54 7.14
N THR A 100 -16.49 15.79 6.20
CA THR A 100 -17.62 16.25 5.38
C THR A 100 -17.30 17.54 4.61
N ARG A 101 -16.87 17.41 3.34
CA ARG A 101 -17.24 18.43 2.34
C ARG A 101 -18.76 18.43 2.24
N HIS A 102 -19.40 19.12 3.17
CA HIS A 102 -20.70 19.73 2.98
C HIS A 102 -20.47 20.63 1.77
N GLN A 103 -20.85 20.16 0.59
CA GLN A 103 -21.03 21.03 -0.55
C GLN A 103 -22.35 21.74 -0.28
N PRO A 104 -22.39 23.01 0.18
CA PRO A 104 -23.55 23.81 -0.13
C PRO A 104 -23.48 23.99 -1.65
N ALA A 105 -24.29 23.23 -2.37
CA ALA A 105 -24.73 23.66 -3.69
C ALA A 105 -25.54 24.95 -3.48
N GLY A 106 -24.82 26.06 -3.31
CA GLY A 106 -25.35 27.40 -3.22
C GLY A 106 -25.64 27.90 -4.63
N ARG A 107 -26.88 27.60 -5.05
CA ARG A 107 -27.82 28.41 -5.84
C ARG A 107 -27.28 29.37 -6.90
#